data_AF-A0A1Y0RBR4-F1
#
_entry.id   AF-A0A1Y0RBR4-F1
#
_cell.length_a   1.000
_cell.length_b   1.000
_cell.length_c   1.000
_cell.angle_alpha   90.00
_cell.angle_beta   90.00
_cell.angle_gamma   90.00
#
_symmetry.space_group_name_H-M   'P 1'
#
loop_
_entity.id
_entity.type
_entity.pdbx_description
1 polymer ?
#
loop_
_entity_poly.entity_id
_entity_poly.type
_entity_poly.pdbx_seq_one_letter_code
_entity_poly.pdbx_strand_id
1 'polypeptide(L)'
;MKNISKIARRLMLVFMAFVASSMMFLSSPAVAATSSVTLLTPDNFETEVVKSDKPVVVVLASIPTLEGYNTSLEKLKSDAENYFGDKYKVVVGKAEENADNYQLFVPSPLIYPPLSTIIGLKNGQRVTGAVFRPGNSTSAFEYVKGQLG
;
A
#
# COMPACT_ATOMS: atom_id res chain seq x y z
N MET A 1 26.19 -32.15 46.00
CA MET A 1 25.29 -32.34 44.84
C MET A 1 24.08 -31.38 44.78
N LYS A 2 23.68 -30.67 45.85
CA LYS A 2 22.50 -29.77 45.84
C LYS A 2 22.67 -28.43 45.09
N ASN A 3 23.91 -27.97 44.86
CA ASN A 3 24.17 -26.65 44.25
C ASN A 3 24.22 -26.68 42.71
N ILE A 4 24.61 -27.81 42.11
CA ILE A 4 24.67 -27.98 40.64
C ILE A 4 23.26 -27.97 40.03
N SER A 5 22.30 -28.58 40.72
CA SER A 5 20.88 -28.59 40.31
C SER A 5 20.26 -27.18 40.26
N LYS A 6 20.62 -26.29 41.18
CA LYS A 6 20.12 -24.90 41.18
C LYS A 6 20.68 -24.06 40.01
N ILE A 7 21.93 -24.31 39.62
CA ILE A 7 22.59 -23.59 38.53
C ILE A 7 22.02 -24.04 37.17
N ALA A 8 21.87 -25.34 36.95
CA ALA A 8 21.27 -25.88 35.72
C ALA A 8 19.83 -25.38 35.50
N ARG A 9 19.04 -25.29 36.58
CA ARG A 9 17.68 -24.75 36.52
C ARG A 9 17.65 -23.26 36.16
N ARG A 10 18.59 -22.46 36.66
CA ARG A 10 18.70 -21.04 36.28
C ARG A 10 19.16 -20.88 34.83
N LEU A 11 20.06 -21.73 34.35
CA LEU A 11 20.53 -21.71 32.96
C LEU A 11 19.39 -22.03 31.97
N MET A 12 18.58 -23.06 32.26
CA MET A 12 17.41 -23.41 31.44
C MET A 12 16.39 -22.28 31.37
N LEU A 13 16.13 -21.57 32.48
CA LEU A 13 15.18 -20.46 32.51
C LEU A 13 15.66 -19.28 31.66
N VAL A 14 16.96 -18.97 31.68
CA VAL A 14 17.54 -17.92 30.83
C VAL A 14 17.47 -18.33 29.35
N PHE A 15 17.77 -19.59 29.04
CA PHE A 15 17.69 -20.11 27.66
C PHE A 15 16.25 -20.06 27.12
N MET A 16 15.27 -20.44 27.94
CA MET A 16 13.86 -20.43 27.56
C MET A 16 13.32 -19.00 27.39
N ALA A 17 13.78 -18.05 28.21
CA ALA A 17 13.47 -16.62 28.04
C ALA A 17 14.09 -16.04 26.75
N PHE A 18 15.29 -16.48 26.37
CA PHE A 18 15.95 -16.07 25.13
C PHE A 18 15.26 -16.63 23.88
N VAL A 19 14.75 -17.87 23.95
CA VAL A 19 13.96 -18.49 22.87
C VAL A 19 12.57 -17.85 22.76
N ALA A 20 11.94 -17.51 23.89
CA ALA A 20 10.65 -16.82 23.89
C ALA A 20 10.77 -15.38 23.35
N SER A 21 11.86 -14.66 23.67
CA SER A 21 12.09 -13.31 23.13
C SER A 21 12.48 -13.33 21.65
N SER A 22 13.20 -14.35 21.18
CA SER A 22 13.50 -14.49 19.74
C SER A 22 12.28 -14.89 18.92
N MET A 23 11.33 -15.66 19.48
CA MET A 23 10.06 -15.94 18.81
C MET A 23 9.15 -14.70 18.68
N MET A 24 9.17 -13.77 19.65
CA MET A 24 8.44 -12.50 19.51
C MET A 24 9.04 -11.56 18.46
N PHE A 25 10.30 -11.75 18.07
CA PHE A 25 10.97 -10.97 17.02
C PHE A 25 10.72 -11.52 15.59
N LEU A 26 10.15 -12.72 15.47
CA LEU A 26 9.90 -13.40 14.20
C LEU A 26 8.44 -13.29 13.72
N SER A 27 7.58 -12.57 14.44
CA SER A 27 6.20 -12.29 14.02
C SER A 27 6.02 -11.00 13.22
N SER A 28 7.10 -10.27 12.92
CA SER A 28 7.05 -9.40 11.75
C SER A 28 6.98 -10.31 10.52
N PRO A 29 5.98 -10.17 9.63
CA PRO A 29 6.04 -10.84 8.35
C PRO A 29 7.34 -10.39 7.71
N ALA A 30 8.29 -11.32 7.62
CA ALA A 30 9.42 -11.18 6.73
C ALA A 30 8.80 -11.12 5.33
N VAL A 31 8.55 -9.90 4.86
CA VAL A 31 8.16 -9.63 3.48
C VAL A 31 9.37 -10.06 2.66
N ALA A 32 9.31 -11.31 2.19
CA ALA A 32 10.23 -11.82 1.22
C ALA A 32 10.26 -10.83 0.06
N ALA A 33 11.43 -10.23 -0.17
CA ALA A 33 11.72 -9.38 -1.30
C ALA A 33 11.80 -10.23 -2.58
N THR A 34 10.68 -10.79 -3.00
CA THR A 34 10.38 -10.93 -4.42
C THR A 34 9.85 -9.58 -4.86
N SER A 35 10.22 -9.09 -6.05
CA SER A 35 9.68 -7.86 -6.65
C SER A 35 8.18 -8.00 -6.98
N SER A 36 7.37 -8.27 -5.96
CA SER A 36 5.93 -8.24 -6.00
C SER A 36 5.54 -6.82 -5.61
N VAL A 37 4.98 -6.08 -6.56
CA VAL A 37 4.32 -4.83 -6.23
C VAL A 37 3.26 -5.17 -5.19
N THR A 38 3.43 -4.67 -3.96
CA THR A 38 2.38 -4.79 -2.95
C THR A 38 1.17 -4.01 -3.45
N LEU A 39 0.14 -4.74 -3.88
CA LEU A 39 -1.11 -4.19 -4.36
C LEU A 39 -1.94 -3.71 -3.17
N LEU A 40 -2.65 -2.60 -3.37
CA LEU A 40 -3.63 -2.10 -2.43
C LEU A 40 -4.87 -3.01 -2.45
N THR A 41 -5.17 -3.56 -1.29
CA THR A 41 -6.36 -4.36 -1.01
C THR A 41 -7.13 -3.71 0.15
N PRO A 42 -8.41 -4.08 0.36
CA PRO A 42 -9.15 -3.64 1.54
C PRO A 42 -8.42 -3.94 2.86
N ASP A 43 -7.78 -5.10 2.96
CA ASP A 43 -7.11 -5.56 4.18
C ASP A 43 -5.87 -4.75 4.54
N ASN A 44 -5.14 -4.22 3.55
CA ASN A 44 -3.93 -3.44 3.78
C ASN A 44 -4.14 -1.93 3.65
N PHE A 45 -5.36 -1.47 3.35
CA PHE A 45 -5.66 -0.04 3.19
C PHE A 45 -5.30 0.77 4.44
N GLU A 46 -5.67 0.28 5.62
CA GLU A 46 -5.38 0.95 6.88
C GLU A 46 -3.88 1.17 7.10
N THR A 47 -3.06 0.14 6.83
CA THR A 47 -1.61 0.21 7.03
C THR A 47 -0.92 0.99 5.92
N GLU A 48 -1.37 0.82 4.68
CA GLU A 48 -0.70 1.39 3.52
C GLU A 48 -1.05 2.86 3.29
N VAL A 49 -2.28 3.26 3.62
CA VAL A 49 -2.83 4.59 3.31
C VAL A 49 -3.11 5.40 4.56
N VAL A 50 -3.90 4.86 5.50
CA VAL A 50 -4.39 5.64 6.66
C VAL A 50 -3.26 5.96 7.64
N LYS A 51 -2.42 4.97 7.94
CA LYS A 51 -1.30 5.09 8.89
C LYS A 51 0.01 5.58 8.25
N SER A 52 -0.01 6.03 6.99
CA SER A 52 1.21 6.52 6.34
C SER A 52 1.66 7.85 6.94
N ASP A 53 2.97 7.97 7.16
CA ASP A 53 3.68 9.18 7.56
C ASP A 53 3.90 10.17 6.39
N LYS A 54 3.76 9.69 5.15
CA LYS A 54 3.84 10.48 3.93
C LYS A 54 2.45 10.75 3.35
N PRO A 55 2.27 11.83 2.58
CA PRO A 55 1.13 11.95 1.68
C PRO A 55 1.11 10.76 0.71
N VAL A 56 -0.07 10.17 0.51
CA VAL A 56 -0.24 8.94 -0.26
C VAL A 56 -0.96 9.25 -1.57
N VAL A 57 -0.42 8.73 -2.67
CA VAL A 57 -1.03 8.72 -3.99
C VAL A 57 -1.52 7.31 -4.26
N VAL A 58 -2.83 7.15 -4.39
CA VAL A 58 -3.47 5.88 -4.73
C VAL A 58 -3.85 5.92 -6.20
N VAL A 59 -3.42 4.93 -6.98
CA VAL A 59 -3.83 4.75 -8.37
C VAL A 59 -4.70 3.49 -8.46
N LEU A 60 -5.94 3.65 -8.91
CA LEU A 60 -6.84 2.53 -9.15
C LEU A 60 -7.10 2.39 -10.65
N ALA A 61 -7.12 1.16 -11.12
CA ALA A 61 -7.53 0.83 -12.48
C ALA A 61 -8.42 -0.41 -12.46
N SER A 62 -9.43 -0.44 -13.33
CA SER A 62 -10.27 -1.61 -13.52
C SER A 62 -9.60 -2.67 -14.38
N ILE A 63 -9.96 -3.93 -14.20
CA ILE A 63 -9.41 -5.06 -14.98
C ILE A 63 -9.57 -4.81 -16.49
N PRO A 64 -10.76 -4.45 -17.01
CA PRO A 64 -10.91 -4.23 -18.45
C PRO A 64 -10.16 -2.99 -18.94
N THR A 65 -9.87 -2.02 -18.07
CA THR A 65 -9.03 -0.88 -18.43
C THR A 65 -7.57 -1.31 -18.58
N LEU A 66 -7.06 -2.15 -17.69
CA LEU A 66 -5.70 -2.70 -17.79
C LEU A 66 -5.53 -3.50 -19.10
N GLU A 67 -6.51 -4.37 -19.40
CA GLU A 67 -6.54 -5.16 -20.63
C GLU A 67 -6.67 -4.28 -21.88
N GLY A 68 -7.65 -3.37 -21.90
CA GLY A 68 -7.96 -2.52 -23.05
C GLY A 68 -6.83 -1.56 -23.45
N TYR A 69 -6.00 -1.15 -22.48
CA TYR A 69 -4.83 -0.30 -22.72
C TYR A 69 -3.51 -1.09 -22.78
N ASN A 70 -3.55 -2.42 -22.70
CA ASN A 70 -2.38 -3.29 -22.66
C ASN A 70 -1.33 -2.80 -21.63
N THR A 71 -1.79 -2.55 -20.41
CA THR A 71 -0.97 -2.04 -19.30
C THR A 71 -1.15 -2.91 -18.05
N SER A 72 -0.33 -2.70 -17.04
CA SER A 72 -0.41 -3.41 -15.76
C SER A 72 -0.37 -2.45 -14.57
N LEU A 73 -0.73 -2.93 -13.38
CA LEU A 73 -0.64 -2.15 -12.16
C LEU A 73 0.82 -1.82 -11.83
N GLU A 74 1.75 -2.71 -12.14
CA GLU A 74 3.19 -2.49 -11.96
C GLU A 74 3.68 -1.32 -12.83
N LYS A 75 3.23 -1.26 -14.09
CA LYS A 75 3.55 -0.14 -14.98
C LYS A 75 2.96 1.17 -14.46
N LEU A 76 1.69 1.18 -14.08
CA LEU A 76 1.04 2.37 -13.53
C LEU A 76 1.73 2.83 -12.24
N LYS A 77 2.18 1.89 -11.40
CA LYS A 77 2.96 2.20 -10.20
C LYS A 77 4.28 2.86 -10.57
N SER A 78 5.05 2.25 -11.47
CA SER A 78 6.33 2.79 -11.90
C SER A 78 6.18 4.19 -12.52
N ASP A 79 5.18 4.41 -13.37
CA ASP A 79 4.91 5.73 -13.96
C ASP A 79 4.57 6.77 -12.89
N ALA A 80 3.77 6.40 -11.88
CA ALA A 80 3.43 7.29 -10.77
C ALA A 80 4.64 7.54 -9.85
N GLU A 81 5.41 6.52 -9.48
CA GLU A 81 6.62 6.66 -8.66
C GLU A 81 7.64 7.57 -9.34
N ASN A 82 7.86 7.40 -10.65
CA ASN A 82 8.75 8.26 -11.45
C ASN A 82 8.30 9.72 -11.45
N TYR A 83 6.98 9.98 -11.43
CA TYR A 83 6.43 11.34 -11.48
C TYR A 83 6.38 12.03 -10.10
N PHE A 84 5.95 11.30 -9.08
CA PHE A 84 5.75 11.85 -7.73
C PHE A 84 7.05 11.86 -6.92
N GLY A 85 7.96 10.90 -7.16
CA GLY A 85 9.22 10.75 -6.45
C GLY A 85 9.03 10.41 -4.96
N ASP A 86 10.13 10.37 -4.21
CA ASP A 86 10.19 9.83 -2.85
C ASP A 86 9.40 10.63 -1.80
N LYS A 87 8.94 11.84 -2.14
CA LYS A 87 8.13 12.71 -1.28
C LYS A 87 6.77 12.09 -0.98
N TYR A 88 6.21 11.33 -1.93
CA TYR A 88 4.89 10.72 -1.79
C TYR A 88 5.05 9.20 -1.73
N LYS A 89 4.15 8.55 -0.99
CA LYS A 89 4.00 7.10 -1.08
C LYS A 89 3.04 6.80 -2.23
N VAL A 90 3.45 5.95 -3.17
CA VAL A 90 2.59 5.50 -4.27
C VAL A 90 2.10 4.08 -3.99
N VAL A 91 0.79 3.90 -4.05
CA VAL A 91 0.14 2.59 -3.97
C VAL A 91 -0.81 2.40 -5.14
N VAL A 92 -0.93 1.17 -5.61
CA VAL A 92 -1.77 0.84 -6.77
C VAL A 92 -2.69 -0.32 -6.46
N GLY A 93 -3.91 -0.31 -6.97
CA GLY A 93 -4.90 -1.36 -6.72
C GLY A 93 -5.91 -1.49 -7.84
N LYS A 94 -6.73 -2.55 -7.76
CA LYS A 94 -7.86 -2.70 -8.67
C LYS A 94 -9.04 -1.90 -8.17
N ALA A 95 -9.74 -1.24 -9.08
CA ALA A 95 -10.91 -0.44 -8.74
C ALA A 95 -12.04 -1.30 -8.15
N GLU A 96 -12.23 -2.51 -8.68
CA GLU A 96 -13.26 -3.45 -8.27
C GLU A 96 -13.03 -3.98 -6.85
N GLU A 97 -11.78 -4.22 -6.47
CA GLU A 97 -11.43 -4.72 -5.13
C GLU A 97 -11.56 -3.65 -4.05
N ASN A 98 -11.58 -2.37 -4.42
CA ASN A 98 -11.56 -1.22 -3.51
C ASN A 98 -12.82 -0.34 -3.59
N ALA A 99 -13.88 -0.82 -4.24
CA ALA A 99 -15.09 -0.05 -4.53
C ALA A 99 -15.84 0.47 -3.29
N ASP A 100 -15.79 -0.29 -2.19
CA ASP A 100 -16.47 0.07 -0.93
C ASP A 100 -15.73 1.13 -0.11
N ASN A 101 -14.51 1.49 -0.51
CA ASN A 101 -13.73 2.48 0.20
C ASN A 101 -14.10 3.89 -0.23
N TYR A 102 -14.93 4.56 0.57
CA TYR A 102 -15.40 5.91 0.28
C TYR A 102 -14.27 6.95 0.14
N GLN A 103 -13.13 6.76 0.81
CA GLN A 103 -11.98 7.67 0.67
C GLN A 103 -11.34 7.60 -0.72
N LEU A 104 -11.52 6.49 -1.42
CA LEU A 104 -11.00 6.27 -2.77
C LEU A 104 -12.00 6.61 -3.86
N PHE A 105 -13.22 7.01 -3.48
CA PHE A 105 -14.24 7.42 -4.43
C PHE A 105 -13.81 8.70 -5.16
N VAL A 106 -13.91 8.70 -6.48
CA VAL A 106 -13.83 9.93 -7.30
C VAL A 106 -15.20 10.13 -7.94
N PRO A 107 -15.89 11.26 -7.66
CA PRO A 107 -17.17 11.56 -8.30
C PRO A 107 -17.05 11.48 -9.81
N SER A 108 -17.67 10.46 -10.40
CA SER A 108 -17.71 10.22 -11.84
C SER A 108 -19.07 9.65 -12.21
N PRO A 109 -19.52 9.80 -13.47
CA PRO A 109 -20.72 9.10 -13.92
C PRO A 109 -20.56 7.60 -13.66
N LEU A 110 -21.64 6.93 -13.22
CA LEU A 110 -21.67 5.49 -12.94
C LEU A 110 -21.46 4.68 -14.23
N ILE A 111 -20.22 4.64 -14.71
CA ILE A 111 -19.79 3.93 -15.91
C ILE A 111 -19.11 2.66 -15.44
N TYR A 112 -19.58 1.52 -15.93
CA TYR A 112 -18.95 0.23 -15.73
C TYR A 112 -18.27 -0.21 -17.03
N PRO A 113 -17.00 -0.66 -17.00
CA PRO A 113 -16.14 -0.76 -15.82
C PRO A 113 -15.72 0.62 -15.28
N PRO A 114 -15.39 0.72 -13.98
CA PRO A 114 -14.93 1.97 -13.39
C PRO A 114 -13.73 2.54 -14.15
N LEU A 115 -13.73 3.85 -14.37
CA LEU A 115 -12.58 4.54 -14.97
C LEU A 115 -11.37 4.43 -14.04
N SER A 116 -10.16 4.50 -14.61
CA SER A 116 -8.97 4.60 -13.78
C SER A 116 -8.96 5.93 -13.04
N THR A 117 -8.56 5.90 -11.78
CA THR A 117 -8.54 7.06 -10.90
C THR A 117 -7.21 7.20 -10.21
N ILE A 118 -6.82 8.44 -9.96
CA ILE A 118 -5.72 8.79 -9.08
C ILE A 118 -6.29 9.62 -7.93
N ILE A 119 -5.94 9.26 -6.71
CA ILE A 119 -6.44 9.88 -5.48
C ILE A 119 -5.25 10.34 -4.65
N GLY A 120 -5.29 11.57 -4.18
CA GLY A 120 -4.32 12.13 -3.25
C GLY A 120 -4.88 12.14 -1.83
N LEU A 121 -4.17 11.52 -0.90
CA LEU A 121 -4.52 11.46 0.51
C LEU A 121 -3.43 12.05 1.40
N LYS A 122 -3.85 12.66 2.51
CA LYS A 122 -2.97 13.18 3.55
C LYS A 122 -3.56 12.82 4.90
N ASN A 123 -2.75 12.22 5.79
CA ASN A 123 -3.18 11.75 7.11
C ASN A 123 -4.44 10.85 7.04
N GLY A 124 -4.48 9.93 6.06
CA GLY A 124 -5.61 9.03 5.84
C GLY A 124 -6.91 9.71 5.42
N GLN A 125 -6.88 10.96 4.93
CA GLN A 125 -8.05 11.64 4.39
C GLN A 125 -7.84 12.04 2.94
N ARG A 126 -8.89 11.88 2.12
CA ARG A 126 -8.89 12.30 0.72
C ARG A 126 -8.78 13.82 0.64
N VAL A 127 -7.75 14.30 -0.04
CA VAL A 127 -7.57 15.72 -0.38
C VAL A 127 -8.12 15.99 -1.78
N THR A 128 -7.84 15.09 -2.71
CA THR A 128 -8.16 15.28 -4.13
C THR A 128 -8.30 13.94 -4.85
N GLY A 129 -8.91 13.95 -6.03
CA GLY A 129 -8.88 12.82 -6.94
C GLY A 129 -9.31 13.21 -8.35
N ALA A 130 -8.84 12.46 -9.33
CA ALA A 130 -9.16 12.66 -10.74
C ALA A 130 -9.29 11.32 -11.46
N VAL A 131 -10.13 11.29 -12.49
CA VAL A 131 -10.17 10.20 -13.46
C VAL A 131 -9.09 10.41 -14.51
N PHE A 132 -8.53 9.32 -15.03
CA PHE A 132 -7.56 9.37 -16.13
C PHE A 132 -7.69 8.16 -17.05
N ARG A 133 -7.04 8.23 -18.21
CA ARG A 133 -6.89 7.11 -19.13
C ARG A 133 -5.45 6.62 -19.07
N PRO A 134 -5.18 5.32 -18.90
CA PRO A 134 -3.81 4.83 -19.01
C PRO A 134 -3.18 5.25 -20.35
N GLY A 135 -1.93 5.74 -20.32
CA GLY A 135 -1.27 6.34 -21.48
C GLY A 135 -1.49 7.85 -21.66
N ASN A 136 -2.42 8.47 -20.93
CA ASN A 136 -2.56 9.92 -20.80
C ASN A 136 -2.91 10.29 -19.35
N SER A 137 -1.94 10.15 -18.45
CA SER A 137 -2.09 10.37 -17.01
C SER A 137 -1.52 11.71 -16.51
N THR A 138 -0.72 12.40 -17.32
CA THR A 138 0.07 13.57 -16.89
C THR A 138 -0.79 14.67 -16.28
N SER A 139 -1.89 15.05 -16.93
CA SER A 139 -2.76 16.13 -16.42
C SER A 139 -3.43 15.77 -15.08
N ALA A 140 -3.83 14.50 -14.91
CA ALA A 140 -4.39 14.02 -13.66
C ALA A 140 -3.32 13.98 -12.55
N PHE A 141 -2.09 13.60 -12.89
CA PHE A 141 -0.97 13.57 -11.95
C PHE A 141 -0.56 14.99 -11.51
N GLU A 142 -0.48 15.94 -12.44
CA GLU A 142 -0.24 17.36 -12.16
C GLU A 142 -1.31 17.95 -11.25
N TYR A 143 -2.59 17.68 -11.57
CA TYR A 143 -3.71 18.11 -10.74
C TYR A 143 -3.59 17.57 -9.31
N VAL A 144 -3.38 16.26 -9.14
CA VAL A 144 -3.27 15.66 -7.80
C VAL A 144 -2.06 16.19 -7.03
N LYS A 145 -0.90 16.32 -7.68
CA LYS A 145 0.32 16.86 -7.07
C LYS A 145 0.13 18.30 -6.61
N GLY A 146 -0.50 19.14 -7.44
CA GLY A 146 -0.79 20.53 -7.11
C GLY A 146 -1.68 20.72 -5.88
N GLN A 147 -2.62 19.80 -5.63
CA GLN A 147 -3.50 19.85 -4.46
C GLN A 147 -2.85 19.29 -3.18
N LEU A 148 -1.91 18.36 -3.30
CA LEU A 148 -1.23 17.78 -2.13
C LEU A 148 -0.14 18.67 -1.53
N GLY A 149 0.36 19.65 -2.30
CA GLY A 149 1.47 20.53 -1.92
C GLY A 149 2.79 19.78 -1.77
#